data_AF-A0A917TPT9-F1
#
_entry.id   AF-A0A917TPT9-F1
#
_cell.length_a   1.000
_cell.length_b   1.000
_cell.length_c   1.000
_cell.angle_alpha   90.00
_cell.angle_beta   90.00
_cell.angle_gamma   90.00
#
_symmetry.space_group_name_H-M   'P 1'
#
loop_
_entity.id
_entity.type
_entity.pdbx_description
1 polymer ?
#
loop_
_entity_poly.entity_id
_entity_poly.type
_entity_poly.pdbx_seq_one_letter_code
_entity_poly.pdbx_strand_id
1 'polypeptide(L)'
;MVRKYKTDPGYVTIPEANDIVRRMLRIVDKDDKTYYNKILEKAKHGAFGGKKYKKRMYQVRRKDIEQYAQELLKDQQLNLYDFEFTSNLNNVNKINNLHNIDSDTARNINSYLNYLKHFEIITEEAFQHGKRNLILLLELNKLAVNHHNSL
;
A
#
# COMPACT_ATOMS: atom_id res chain seq x y z
N MET A 1 -11.47 -6.19 27.47
CA MET A 1 -10.40 -7.18 27.73
C MET A 1 -10.32 -8.15 26.55
N VAL A 2 -9.19 -8.19 25.82
CA VAL A 2 -8.98 -9.15 24.73
C VAL A 2 -8.84 -10.54 25.36
N ARG A 3 -9.78 -11.44 25.10
CA ARG A 3 -9.72 -12.83 25.57
C ARG A 3 -8.55 -13.53 24.88
N LYS A 4 -7.45 -13.79 25.60
CA LYS A 4 -6.34 -14.60 25.09
C LYS A 4 -6.77 -16.07 25.10
N TYR A 5 -6.86 -16.68 23.92
CA TYR A 5 -7.14 -18.10 23.78
C TYR A 5 -5.86 -18.89 24.06
N LYS A 6 -5.94 -20.00 24.79
CA LYS A 6 -4.81 -20.94 24.96
C LYS A 6 -4.72 -21.82 23.72
N THR A 7 -3.91 -21.42 22.74
CA THR A 7 -3.59 -22.20 21.53
C THR A 7 -2.46 -23.18 21.77
N ASP A 8 -2.24 -24.09 20.82
CA ASP A 8 -1.08 -24.98 20.83
C ASP A 8 0.23 -24.14 20.80
N PRO A 9 1.34 -24.62 21.39
CA PRO A 9 2.62 -23.90 21.35
C PRO A 9 3.02 -23.52 19.92
N GLY A 10 3.25 -22.22 19.68
CA GLY A 10 3.58 -21.69 18.35
C GLY A 10 2.40 -21.46 17.40
N TYR A 11 1.17 -21.72 17.84
CA TYR A 11 -0.05 -21.44 17.09
C TYR A 11 -0.75 -20.18 17.60
N VAL A 12 -1.48 -19.53 16.71
CA VAL A 12 -2.32 -18.36 16.99
C VAL A 12 -3.71 -18.58 16.41
N THR A 13 -4.70 -17.91 16.97
CA THR A 13 -6.07 -17.95 16.45
C THR A 13 -6.21 -17.15 15.16
N ILE A 14 -7.25 -17.38 14.35
CA ILE A 14 -7.49 -16.59 13.13
C ILE A 14 -7.61 -15.08 13.40
N PRO A 15 -8.30 -14.59 14.44
CA PRO A 15 -8.29 -13.16 14.78
C PRO A 15 -6.87 -12.63 15.04
N GLU A 16 -6.06 -13.34 15.82
CA GLU A 16 -4.68 -12.94 16.11
C GLU A 16 -3.79 -12.98 14.85
N ALA A 17 -3.99 -13.96 13.97
CA ALA A 17 -3.32 -14.05 12.69
C ALA A 17 -3.66 -12.85 11.79
N ASN A 18 -4.94 -12.45 11.73
CA ASN A 18 -5.38 -11.26 11.02
C ASN A 18 -4.71 -10.00 11.58
N ASP A 19 -4.61 -9.87 12.91
CA ASP A 19 -3.95 -8.75 13.57
C ASP A 19 -2.43 -8.71 13.31
N ILE A 20 -1.78 -9.87 13.13
CA ILE A 20 -0.37 -9.94 12.71
C ILE A 20 -0.21 -9.39 11.29
N VAL A 21 -1.00 -9.91 10.35
CA VAL A 21 -0.95 -9.47 8.94
C VAL A 21 -1.25 -7.97 8.82
N ARG A 22 -2.30 -7.48 9.48
CA ARG A 22 -2.66 -6.06 9.46
C ARG A 22 -1.56 -5.16 10.02
N ARG A 23 -0.90 -5.57 11.10
CA ARG A 23 0.24 -4.83 11.66
C ARG A 23 1.43 -4.78 10.71
N MET A 24 1.75 -5.90 10.06
CA MET A 24 2.87 -5.97 9.12
C MET A 24 2.59 -5.13 7.87
N LEU A 25 1.35 -5.16 7.36
CA LEU A 25 0.93 -4.36 6.21
C LEU A 25 0.54 -2.91 6.55
N ARG A 26 0.69 -2.48 7.82
CA ARG A 26 0.34 -1.13 8.31
C ARG A 26 -1.11 -0.69 8.01
N ILE A 27 -2.06 -1.63 8.04
CA ILE A 27 -3.49 -1.35 7.78
C ILE A 27 -4.12 -0.71 9.02
N VAL A 28 -4.49 0.57 8.89
CA VAL A 28 -5.02 1.39 9.98
C VAL A 28 -6.50 1.07 10.30
N ASP A 29 -7.28 0.66 9.29
CA ASP A 29 -8.69 0.32 9.46
C ASP A 29 -8.87 -0.93 10.33
N LYS A 30 -9.53 -0.77 11.48
CA LYS A 30 -9.77 -1.81 12.48
C LYS A 30 -10.85 -2.80 12.08
N ASP A 31 -11.75 -2.42 11.20
CA ASP A 31 -12.87 -3.25 10.75
C ASP A 31 -12.56 -4.02 9.47
N ASP A 32 -11.37 -3.82 8.89
CA ASP A 32 -10.89 -4.56 7.73
C ASP A 32 -10.74 -6.06 8.06
N LYS A 33 -11.61 -6.86 7.42
CA LYS A 33 -11.68 -8.33 7.52
C LYS A 33 -11.14 -9.02 6.26
N THR A 34 -10.49 -8.30 5.35
CA THR A 34 -10.02 -8.83 4.07
C THR A 34 -9.12 -10.05 4.26
N TYR A 35 -8.19 -9.98 5.21
CA TYR A 35 -7.25 -11.07 5.47
C TYR A 35 -7.81 -12.13 6.41
N TYR A 36 -8.78 -11.78 7.26
CA TYR A 36 -9.43 -12.72 8.17
C TYR A 36 -10.06 -13.89 7.40
N ASN A 37 -10.90 -13.59 6.40
CA ASN A 37 -11.59 -14.61 5.62
C ASN A 37 -10.61 -15.45 4.79
N LYS A 38 -9.60 -14.80 4.18
CA LYS A 38 -8.56 -15.49 3.40
C LYS A 38 -7.75 -16.48 4.24
N ILE A 39 -7.33 -16.07 5.44
CA ILE A 39 -6.59 -16.93 6.35
C ILE A 39 -7.47 -18.08 6.83
N LEU A 40 -8.75 -17.81 7.17
CA LEU A 40 -9.69 -18.84 7.61
C LEU A 40 -9.91 -19.92 6.53
N GLU A 41 -10.15 -19.51 5.29
CA GLU A 41 -10.35 -20.46 4.18
C GLU A 41 -9.11 -21.30 3.94
N LYS A 42 -7.93 -20.67 3.87
CA LYS A 42 -6.66 -21.39 3.72
C LYS A 42 -6.41 -22.36 4.88
N ALA A 43 -6.69 -21.94 6.12
CA ALA A 43 -6.56 -22.79 7.30
C ALA A 43 -7.51 -23.99 7.28
N LYS A 44 -8.74 -23.85 6.75
CA LYS A 44 -9.67 -24.97 6.56
C LYS A 44 -9.15 -26.03 5.59
N HIS A 45 -8.37 -25.61 4.60
CA HIS A 45 -7.72 -26.49 3.62
C HIS A 45 -6.34 -27.01 4.08
N GLY A 46 -5.95 -26.76 5.33
CA GLY A 46 -4.69 -27.27 5.91
C GLY A 46 -3.46 -26.40 5.67
N ALA A 47 -3.58 -25.26 4.98
CA ALA A 47 -2.48 -24.31 4.83
C ALA A 47 -2.14 -23.61 6.16
N PHE A 48 -0.91 -23.08 6.26
CA PHE A 48 -0.37 -22.46 7.49
C PHE A 48 -0.38 -23.38 8.71
N GLY A 49 -0.30 -24.70 8.46
CA GLY A 49 -0.51 -25.72 9.47
C GLY A 49 -1.89 -25.66 10.11
N GLY A 50 -2.91 -25.21 9.37
CA GLY A 50 -4.26 -24.96 9.85
C GLY A 50 -4.87 -26.16 10.56
N LYS A 51 -5.27 -25.95 11.81
CA LYS A 51 -5.91 -26.97 12.65
C LYS A 51 -7.20 -26.43 13.23
N LYS A 52 -8.19 -27.30 13.36
CA LYS A 52 -9.42 -26.96 14.08
C LYS A 52 -9.09 -26.78 15.56
N TYR A 53 -9.44 -25.62 16.10
CA TYR A 53 -9.31 -25.29 17.51
C TYR A 53 -10.70 -25.24 18.16
N LYS A 54 -10.95 -26.19 19.06
CA LYS A 54 -12.28 -26.41 19.68
C LYS A 54 -13.39 -26.61 18.62
N LYS A 55 -14.63 -26.23 18.92
CA LYS A 55 -15.80 -26.50 18.06
C LYS A 55 -15.96 -25.56 16.86
N ARG A 56 -15.61 -24.28 16.99
CA ARG A 56 -15.99 -23.21 16.02
C ARG A 56 -14.83 -22.37 15.49
N MET A 57 -13.58 -22.70 15.85
CA MET A 57 -12.43 -21.85 15.52
C MET A 57 -11.32 -22.68 14.87
N TYR A 58 -10.41 -21.99 14.18
CA TYR A 58 -9.19 -22.56 13.65
C TYR A 58 -7.99 -21.86 14.29
N GLN A 59 -6.87 -22.57 14.34
CA GLN A 59 -5.58 -22.03 14.72
C GLN A 59 -4.58 -22.33 13.60
N VAL A 60 -3.60 -21.44 13.45
CA VAL A 60 -2.58 -21.47 12.41
C VAL A 60 -1.22 -21.26 13.05
N ARG A 61 -0.16 -21.79 12.44
CA ARG A 61 1.21 -21.59 12.93
C ARG A 61 1.59 -20.14 12.76
N ARG A 62 2.13 -19.55 13.83
CA ARG A 62 2.51 -18.14 13.82
C ARG A 62 3.57 -17.83 12.76
N LYS A 63 4.60 -18.68 12.64
CA LYS A 63 5.68 -18.53 11.66
C LYS A 63 5.16 -18.47 10.23
N ASP A 64 4.25 -19.37 9.88
CA ASP A 64 3.67 -19.43 8.53
C ASP A 64 2.84 -18.18 8.20
N ILE A 65 2.17 -17.59 9.19
CA ILE A 65 1.44 -16.33 9.02
C ILE A 65 2.39 -15.13 8.90
N GLU A 66 3.45 -15.09 9.69
CA GLU A 66 4.48 -14.05 9.58
C GLU A 66 5.17 -14.10 8.20
N GLN A 67 5.49 -15.30 7.71
CA GLN A 67 6.01 -15.51 6.36
C GLN A 67 5.00 -15.05 5.29
N TYR A 68 3.74 -15.47 5.41
CA TYR A 68 2.69 -15.04 4.48
C TYR A 68 2.53 -13.51 4.44
N ALA A 69 2.62 -12.83 5.58
CA ALA A 69 2.56 -11.38 5.64
C ALA A 69 3.79 -10.72 4.98
N GLN A 70 4.98 -11.31 5.12
CA GLN A 70 6.19 -10.83 4.44
C GLN A 70 6.09 -10.99 2.93
N GLU A 71 5.56 -12.12 2.44
CA GLU A 71 5.31 -12.35 1.01
C GLU A 71 4.34 -11.30 0.46
N LEU A 72 3.21 -11.06 1.15
CA LEU A 72 2.27 -10.00 0.76
C LEU A 72 2.90 -8.61 0.73
N LEU A 73 3.76 -8.31 1.71
CA LEU A 73 4.45 -7.02 1.77
C LEU A 73 5.46 -6.88 0.63
N LYS A 74 6.16 -7.96 0.29
CA LYS A 74 7.08 -8.00 -0.86
C LYS A 74 6.32 -7.83 -2.17
N ASP A 75 5.18 -8.49 -2.34
CA ASP A 75 4.33 -8.32 -3.52
C ASP A 75 3.80 -6.88 -3.63
N GLN A 76 3.39 -6.27 -2.51
CA GLN A 76 3.02 -4.86 -2.48
C GLN A 76 4.19 -3.94 -2.86
N GLN A 77 5.39 -4.22 -2.36
CA GLN A 77 6.58 -3.45 -2.72
C GLN A 77 6.93 -3.63 -4.20
N LEU A 78 6.89 -4.85 -4.74
CA LEU A 78 7.13 -5.11 -6.16
C LEU A 78 6.12 -4.37 -7.04
N ASN A 79 4.84 -4.39 -6.68
CA ASN A 79 3.80 -3.63 -7.39
C ASN A 79 4.01 -2.10 -7.31
N LEU A 80 4.71 -1.59 -6.29
CA LEU A 80 5.10 -0.17 -6.23
C LEU A 80 6.32 0.14 -7.14
N TYR A 81 7.09 -0.87 -7.54
CA TYR A 81 8.27 -0.76 -8.40
C TYR A 81 8.02 -1.20 -9.85
N ASP A 82 6.83 -1.67 -10.20
CA ASP A 82 6.39 -1.85 -11.58
C ASP A 82 6.18 -0.48 -12.25
N PHE A 83 7.30 0.16 -12.57
CA PHE A 83 7.35 1.23 -13.55
C PHE A 83 7.11 0.59 -14.93
N GLU A 84 5.91 0.77 -15.47
CA GLU A 84 5.68 0.49 -16.89
C GLU A 84 6.56 1.43 -17.71
N PHE A 85 7.62 0.87 -18.35
CA PHE A 85 8.38 1.58 -19.37
C PHE A 85 7.49 1.71 -20.62
N THR A 86 6.61 2.70 -20.61
CA THR A 86 5.77 2.99 -21.76
C THR A 86 6.61 3.72 -22.81
N SER A 87 6.90 3.06 -23.92
CA SER A 87 7.60 3.64 -25.08
C SER A 87 6.74 4.65 -25.87
N ASN A 88 5.50 4.91 -25.43
CA ASN A 88 4.55 5.76 -26.11
C ASN A 88 3.94 6.79 -25.14
N LEU A 89 4.24 8.08 -25.37
CA LEU A 89 3.74 9.23 -24.60
C LEU A 89 2.21 9.23 -24.47
N ASN A 90 1.49 8.68 -25.45
CA ASN A 90 0.02 8.62 -25.41
C ASN A 90 -0.54 7.66 -24.35
N ASN A 91 0.25 6.67 -23.90
CA ASN A 91 -0.17 5.76 -22.82
C ASN A 91 0.09 6.37 -21.44
N VAL A 92 1.10 7.24 -21.31
CA VAL A 92 1.36 8.02 -20.08
C VAL A 92 0.15 8.89 -19.74
N ASN A 93 -0.51 9.48 -20.74
CA ASN A 93 -1.71 10.31 -20.57
C ASN A 93 -2.98 9.53 -20.17
N LYS A 94 -3.00 8.20 -20.36
CA LYS A 94 -4.13 7.33 -19.97
C LYS A 94 -3.93 6.70 -18.59
N ILE A 95 -2.69 6.36 -18.24
CA ILE A 95 -2.32 5.74 -16.96
C ILE A 95 -2.21 6.79 -15.87
N ASN A 96 -1.59 7.93 -16.18
CA ASN A 96 -1.72 9.12 -15.38
C ASN A 96 -2.99 9.82 -15.85
N ASN A 97 -4.11 9.60 -15.16
CA ASN A 97 -5.07 10.68 -14.99
C ASN A 97 -4.26 11.85 -14.43
N LEU A 98 -3.67 12.67 -15.31
CA LEU A 98 -2.98 13.90 -14.98
C LEU A 98 -4.09 14.79 -14.43
N HIS A 99 -4.39 14.63 -13.15
CA HIS A 99 -5.22 15.57 -12.45
C HIS A 99 -4.56 16.92 -12.66
N ASN A 100 -5.28 17.83 -13.31
CA ASN A 100 -4.84 19.20 -13.48
C ASN A 100 -4.55 19.78 -12.10
N ILE A 101 -3.27 19.76 -11.69
CA ILE A 101 -2.82 20.42 -10.47
C ILE A 101 -2.83 21.92 -10.75
N ASP A 102 -3.72 22.64 -10.10
CA ASP A 102 -3.73 24.10 -10.14
C ASP A 102 -2.51 24.70 -9.40
N SER A 103 -2.31 26.01 -9.56
CA SER A 103 -1.16 26.70 -8.95
C SER A 103 -1.14 26.60 -7.42
N ASP A 104 -2.32 26.58 -6.79
CA ASP A 104 -2.46 26.58 -5.34
C ASP A 104 -2.13 25.21 -4.75
N THR A 105 -2.63 24.15 -5.37
CA THR A 105 -2.30 22.76 -5.04
C THR A 105 -0.81 22.50 -5.25
N ALA A 106 -0.23 23.01 -6.34
CA ALA A 106 1.21 22.88 -6.56
C ALA A 106 2.04 23.60 -5.50
N ARG A 107 1.59 24.78 -5.06
CA ARG A 107 2.25 25.51 -3.96
C ARG A 107 2.23 24.71 -2.65
N ASN A 108 1.10 24.10 -2.34
CA ASN A 108 0.95 23.25 -1.15
C ASN A 108 1.84 22.02 -1.21
N ILE A 109 1.89 21.34 -2.36
CA ILE A 109 2.79 20.19 -2.56
C ILE A 109 4.25 20.60 -2.43
N ASN A 110 4.66 21.74 -3.00
CA ASN A 110 6.03 22.23 -2.87
C ASN A 110 6.40 22.55 -1.42
N SER A 111 5.50 23.20 -0.66
CA SER A 111 5.69 23.43 0.77
C SER A 111 5.85 22.12 1.55
N TYR A 112 5.05 21.10 1.22
CA TYR A 112 5.15 19.79 1.85
C TYR A 112 6.45 19.07 1.50
N LEU A 113 6.90 19.13 0.23
CA LEU A 113 8.20 18.58 -0.17
C LEU A 113 9.36 19.24 0.58
N ASN A 114 9.31 20.56 0.77
CA ASN A 114 10.33 21.29 1.55
C ASN A 114 10.33 20.84 3.02
N TYR A 115 9.15 20.66 3.62
CA TYR A 115 9.02 20.12 4.97
C TYR A 115 9.66 18.72 5.07
N LEU A 116 9.27 17.80 4.18
CA LEU A 116 9.80 16.44 4.18
C LEU A 116 11.31 16.40 4.00
N LYS A 117 11.86 17.29 3.17
CA LYS A 117 13.30 17.42 2.96
C LYS A 117 14.01 18.00 4.19
N HIS A 118 13.43 19.02 4.83
CA HIS A 118 13.99 19.66 6.02
C HIS A 118 14.11 18.68 7.20
N PHE A 119 13.11 17.82 7.39
CA PHE A 119 13.12 16.79 8.43
C PHE A 119 13.80 15.48 8.00
N GLU A 120 14.52 15.49 6.86
CA GLU A 120 15.24 14.33 6.33
C GLU A 120 14.38 13.06 6.17
N ILE A 121 13.07 13.24 5.99
CA ILE A 121 12.12 12.14 5.76
C ILE A 121 12.30 11.56 4.35
N ILE A 122 12.75 12.40 3.41
CA ILE A 122 13.05 12.03 2.03
C ILE A 122 14.50 12.38 1.67
N THR A 123 15.07 11.59 0.76
CA THR A 123 16.42 11.82 0.23
C THR A 123 16.46 13.07 -0.67
N GLU A 124 17.65 13.61 -0.91
CA GLU A 124 17.83 14.71 -1.87
C GLU A 124 17.35 14.33 -3.27
N GLU A 125 17.66 13.11 -3.69
CA GLU A 125 17.24 12.56 -4.99
C GLU A 125 15.71 12.54 -5.12
N ALA A 126 15.01 12.03 -4.10
CA ALA A 126 13.55 12.01 -4.08
C ALA A 126 12.93 13.42 -4.08
N PHE A 127 13.54 14.36 -3.36
CA PHE A 127 13.12 15.75 -3.34
C PHE A 127 13.27 16.43 -4.71
N GLN A 128 14.44 16.28 -5.36
CA GLN A 128 14.71 16.85 -6.68
C GLN A 128 13.79 16.24 -7.74
N HIS A 129 13.56 14.93 -7.68
CA HIS A 129 12.63 14.23 -8.56
C HIS A 129 11.20 14.76 -8.37
N GLY A 130 10.73 14.90 -7.13
CA GLY A 130 9.40 15.46 -6.82
C GLY A 130 9.22 16.88 -7.36
N LYS A 131 10.24 17.75 -7.22
CA LYS A 131 10.20 19.11 -7.77
C LYS A 131 10.11 19.13 -9.29
N ARG A 132 10.91 18.31 -9.99
CA ARG A 132 10.89 18.22 -11.46
C ARG A 132 9.51 17.78 -11.97
N ASN A 133 8.93 16.78 -11.33
CA ASN A 133 7.60 16.30 -11.70
C ASN A 133 6.52 17.36 -11.49
N LEU A 134 6.57 18.09 -10.37
CA LEU A 134 5.63 19.18 -10.10
C LEU A 134 5.69 20.29 -11.17
N ILE A 135 6.90 20.68 -11.58
CA ILE A 135 7.10 21.68 -12.64
C ILE A 135 6.54 21.18 -13.97
N LEU A 136 6.85 19.95 -14.35
CA LEU A 136 6.39 19.33 -15.58
C LEU A 136 4.85 19.29 -15.63
N LEU A 137 4.20 18.96 -14.52
CA LEU A 137 2.73 18.98 -14.43
C LEU A 137 2.14 20.38 -14.62
N LEU A 138 2.75 21.41 -14.01
CA LEU A 138 2.31 22.80 -14.19
C LEU A 138 2.50 23.29 -15.62
N GLU A 139 3.59 22.91 -16.29
CA GLU A 139 3.85 23.28 -17.68
C GLU A 139 2.89 22.60 -18.65
N LEU A 140 2.62 21.31 -18.45
CA LEU A 140 1.62 20.58 -19.23
C LEU A 140 0.22 21.20 -19.09
N ASN A 141 -0.16 21.63 -17.88
CA ASN A 141 -1.44 22.30 -17.66
C ASN A 141 -1.54 23.62 -18.43
N LYS A 142 -0.47 24.42 -18.49
CA LYS A 142 -0.45 25.66 -19.29
C LYS A 142 -0.64 25.37 -20.78
N LEU A 143 0.02 24.33 -21.30
CA LEU A 143 -0.10 23.95 -22.71
C LEU A 143 -1.51 23.43 -23.04
N ALA A 144 -2.12 22.64 -22.15
CA ALA A 144 -3.47 22.12 -22.31
C ALA A 144 -4.53 23.24 -22.34
N VAL A 145 -4.40 24.25 -21.48
CA VAL A 145 -5.32 25.41 -21.46
C VAL A 145 -5.19 26.25 -22.74
N ASN A 146 -3.98 26.41 -23.28
CA ASN A 146 -3.76 27.19 -24.52
C ASN A 146 -4.35 26.51 -25.77
N HIS A 147 -4.39 25.18 -25.81
CA HIS A 147 -4.99 24.42 -26.91
C HIS A 147 -6.52 24.46 -26.92
N HIS A 148 -7.18 24.75 -25.79
CA HIS A 148 -8.64 24.89 -25.74
C HIS A 148 -9.15 26.29 -26.14
N ASN A 149 -8.31 27.31 -26.06
CA ASN A 149 -8.68 28.70 -26.42
C ASN A 149 -8.34 29.08 -27.87
N SER A 150 -7.97 28.11 -28.71
CA SER A 150 -7.55 28.31 -30.11
C SER A 150 -8.46 27.62 -31.15
N LEU A 151 -9.68 27.23 -30.75
CA LEU A 151 -10.78 26.76 -31.60
C LEU A 151 -12.00 27.65 -31.40
#